data_AF-A0A970BW67-F1
#
_entry.id   AF-A0A970BW67-F1
#
_cell.length_a   1.000
_cell.length_b   1.000
_cell.length_c   1.000
_cell.angle_alpha   90.00
_cell.angle_beta   90.00
_cell.angle_gamma   90.00
#
_symmetry.space_group_name_H-M   'P 1'
#
loop_
_entity.id
_entity.type
_entity.pdbx_description
1 polymer ?
#
loop_
_entity_poly.entity_id
_entity_poly.type
_entity_poly.pdbx_seq_one_letter_code
_entity_poly.pdbx_strand_id
1 'polypeptide(L)'
;RFLSEFGFQAMPDWKTVLSYTAPEDRSILSPVMRSHNKMAEGTERLLRFLAGRLGLPKDLRAFVYLTQFNQAEAIKVGVEHWRRRKFMTSGALYWQLNDCWPVASWSCLDYYKRKKGLYHYTKAFFAPVLPLLEHEGDVIALYGVSDRLDDAEGTAHIRAYALDGTPRGEVEFPVVLPANEATLLRTVTLDDLGIGYTPRVMPVEGNGQSVPQEFNGALLDTVLYVDLTIGDIVYRNHLVFDRFRELRLQPATIQVTREGNDLTLSTDVPAFGVFVETEQDVDLSDNCLNLEPGRPVAIRCSGDPGAVDVVHLIDLVADI
;
A
#
# COMPACT_ATOMS: atom_id res chain seq x y z
N ARG A 1 19.12 1.05 15.49
CA ARG A 1 20.13 2.05 15.07
C ARG A 1 20.26 2.06 13.55
N PHE A 2 20.51 0.92 12.91
CA PHE A 2 20.45 0.75 11.45
C PHE A 2 19.85 -0.63 11.17
N LEU A 3 18.86 -0.73 10.28
CA LEU A 3 18.22 -2.00 9.93
C LEU A 3 18.89 -2.51 8.66
N SER A 4 19.80 -3.47 8.81
CA SER A 4 20.52 -4.05 7.68
C SER A 4 19.70 -5.07 6.90
N GLU A 5 18.73 -5.72 7.55
CA GLU A 5 17.81 -6.68 6.93
C GLU A 5 16.47 -6.70 7.66
N PHE A 6 15.40 -6.71 6.89
CA PHE A 6 14.02 -7.00 7.30
C PHE A 6 13.20 -7.26 6.03
N GLY A 7 12.17 -8.09 6.07
CA GLY A 7 11.47 -8.45 4.84
C GLY A 7 10.12 -9.08 5.09
N PHE A 8 9.28 -9.04 4.05
CA PHE A 8 8.06 -9.82 3.94
C PHE A 8 8.05 -10.57 2.60
N GLN A 9 7.64 -11.85 2.59
CA GLN A 9 7.63 -12.67 1.37
C GLN A 9 6.41 -12.32 0.49
N ALA A 10 6.55 -12.40 -0.83
CA ALA A 10 5.45 -12.37 -1.79
C ALA A 10 5.70 -13.30 -2.98
N MET A 11 4.62 -13.62 -3.69
CA MET A 11 4.70 -14.28 -5.00
C MET A 11 5.36 -13.34 -6.03
N PRO A 12 5.98 -13.89 -7.10
CA PRO A 12 6.46 -13.08 -8.21
C PRO A 12 5.29 -12.56 -9.06
N ASP A 13 5.57 -11.86 -10.15
CA ASP A 13 4.54 -11.41 -11.08
C ASP A 13 3.70 -12.58 -11.63
N TRP A 14 2.44 -12.33 -11.98
CA TRP A 14 1.54 -13.37 -12.50
C TRP A 14 2.12 -14.07 -13.73
N LYS A 15 2.71 -13.34 -14.68
CA LYS A 15 3.35 -13.94 -15.87
C LYS A 15 4.57 -14.78 -15.50
N THR A 16 5.27 -14.44 -14.41
CA THR A 16 6.35 -15.28 -13.86
C THR A 16 5.79 -16.58 -13.28
N VAL A 17 4.65 -16.54 -12.58
CA VAL A 17 3.97 -17.76 -12.12
C VAL A 17 3.57 -18.66 -13.29
N LEU A 18 3.05 -18.08 -14.37
CA LEU A 18 2.70 -18.83 -15.58
C LEU A 18 3.90 -19.50 -16.25
N SER A 19 5.11 -18.95 -16.09
CA SER A 19 6.33 -19.51 -16.71
C SER A 19 6.81 -20.83 -16.11
N TYR A 20 6.40 -21.15 -14.86
CA TYR A 20 6.81 -22.39 -14.17
C TYR A 20 5.63 -23.31 -13.80
N THR A 21 4.40 -22.98 -14.20
CA THR A 21 3.19 -23.78 -13.90
C THR A 21 2.45 -24.22 -15.16
N ALA A 22 2.09 -25.50 -15.23
CA ALA A 22 1.05 -25.97 -16.15
C ALA A 22 -0.34 -25.57 -15.63
N PRO A 23 -1.40 -25.51 -16.46
CA PRO A 23 -2.75 -25.16 -16.02
C PRO A 23 -3.25 -25.97 -14.80
N GLU A 24 -2.95 -27.26 -14.74
CA GLU A 24 -3.28 -28.18 -13.64
C GLU A 24 -2.52 -27.89 -12.33
N ASP A 25 -1.38 -27.19 -12.40
CA ASP A 25 -0.58 -26.81 -11.25
C ASP A 25 -1.03 -25.51 -10.60
N ARG A 26 -1.99 -24.79 -11.20
CA ARG A 26 -2.41 -23.43 -10.80
C ARG A 26 -3.38 -23.44 -9.62
N SER A 27 -2.94 -24.06 -8.53
CA SER A 27 -3.56 -24.03 -7.21
C SER A 27 -2.53 -23.62 -6.16
N ILE A 28 -2.94 -22.83 -5.17
CA ILE A 28 -2.05 -22.25 -4.15
C ILE A 28 -1.18 -23.31 -3.45
N LEU A 29 -1.77 -24.50 -3.20
CA LEU A 29 -1.11 -25.59 -2.47
C LEU A 29 -0.59 -26.71 -3.37
N SER A 30 -0.50 -26.48 -4.70
CA SER A 30 0.00 -27.50 -5.62
C SER A 30 1.47 -27.87 -5.31
N PRO A 31 1.92 -29.10 -5.64
CA PRO A 31 3.31 -29.49 -5.46
C PRO A 31 4.30 -28.55 -6.16
N VAL A 32 3.96 -28.07 -7.36
CA VAL A 32 4.80 -27.12 -8.12
C VAL A 32 4.90 -25.78 -7.40
N MET A 33 3.78 -25.21 -6.96
CA MET A 33 3.77 -23.94 -6.21
C MET A 33 4.57 -24.05 -4.90
N ARG A 34 4.38 -25.12 -4.12
CA ARG A 34 5.16 -25.37 -2.91
C ARG A 34 6.65 -25.57 -3.20
N SER A 35 7.00 -26.25 -4.29
CA SER A 35 8.40 -26.44 -4.67
C SER A 35 9.11 -25.11 -5.01
N HIS A 36 8.36 -24.09 -5.43
CA HIS A 36 8.83 -22.73 -5.72
C HIS A 36 8.67 -21.78 -4.51
N ASN A 37 8.40 -22.30 -3.32
CA ASN A 37 8.51 -21.56 -2.06
C ASN A 37 9.48 -22.30 -1.13
N LYS A 38 10.64 -21.68 -0.84
CA LYS A 38 11.72 -22.30 -0.06
C LYS A 38 11.68 -21.94 1.42
N MET A 39 10.76 -21.08 1.81
CA MET A 39 10.55 -20.74 3.21
C MET A 39 9.82 -21.91 3.90
N ALA A 40 10.30 -22.34 5.07
CA ALA A 40 9.58 -23.31 5.88
C ALA A 40 8.17 -22.77 6.20
N GLU A 41 7.16 -23.56 5.87
CA GLU A 41 5.73 -23.19 5.97
C GLU A 41 5.40 -21.88 5.21
N GLY A 42 6.14 -21.57 4.14
CA GLY A 42 6.05 -20.28 3.46
C GLY A 42 4.65 -19.95 2.97
N THR A 43 4.00 -20.88 2.25
CA THR A 43 2.66 -20.66 1.70
C THR A 43 1.60 -20.55 2.79
N GLU A 44 1.68 -21.38 3.83
CA GLU A 44 0.78 -21.35 4.99
C GLU A 44 0.93 -20.04 5.77
N ARG A 45 2.17 -19.55 5.93
CA ARG A 45 2.44 -18.25 6.56
C ARG A 45 1.86 -17.10 5.75
N LEU A 46 2.02 -17.11 4.43
CA LEU A 46 1.43 -16.10 3.54
C LEU A 46 -0.10 -16.09 3.70
N LEU A 47 -0.75 -17.25 3.57
CA LEU A 47 -2.20 -17.37 3.74
C LEU A 47 -2.68 -16.86 5.11
N ARG A 48 -1.96 -17.19 6.19
CA ARG A 48 -2.28 -16.70 7.54
C ARG A 48 -2.23 -15.17 7.62
N PHE A 49 -1.20 -14.55 7.04
CA PHE A 49 -1.10 -13.08 7.05
C PHE A 49 -2.18 -12.43 6.18
N LEU A 50 -2.49 -12.99 5.01
CA LEU A 50 -3.58 -12.50 4.17
C LEU A 50 -4.92 -12.58 4.91
N ALA A 51 -5.28 -13.76 5.44
CA ALA A 51 -6.51 -13.93 6.22
C ALA A 51 -6.58 -12.97 7.42
N GLY A 52 -5.44 -12.71 8.06
CA GLY A 52 -5.33 -11.80 9.21
C GLY A 52 -5.42 -10.32 8.88
N ARG A 53 -5.11 -9.89 7.64
CA ARG A 53 -5.01 -8.45 7.28
C ARG A 53 -5.87 -7.99 6.12
N LEU A 54 -6.01 -8.79 5.08
CA LEU A 54 -6.69 -8.44 3.83
C LEU A 54 -7.97 -9.24 3.58
N GLY A 55 -7.98 -10.51 4.00
CA GLY A 55 -8.99 -11.49 3.63
C GLY A 55 -8.37 -12.71 2.93
N LEU A 56 -9.17 -13.73 2.67
CA LEU A 56 -8.69 -14.92 1.96
C LEU A 56 -8.72 -14.67 0.45
N PRO A 57 -7.69 -15.11 -0.31
CA PRO A 57 -7.68 -15.00 -1.76
C PRO A 57 -8.78 -15.89 -2.37
N LYS A 58 -9.50 -15.38 -3.39
CA LYS A 58 -10.53 -16.17 -4.10
C LYS A 58 -9.95 -17.26 -5.01
N ASP A 59 -8.73 -17.08 -5.50
CA ASP A 59 -8.03 -18.01 -6.38
C ASP A 59 -6.49 -17.79 -6.32
N LEU A 60 -5.72 -18.53 -7.13
CA LEU A 60 -4.27 -18.39 -7.17
C LEU A 60 -3.81 -17.01 -7.70
N ARG A 61 -4.51 -16.43 -8.68
CA ARG A 61 -4.16 -15.12 -9.24
C ARG A 61 -4.35 -14.04 -8.18
N ALA A 62 -5.45 -14.09 -7.44
CA ALA A 62 -5.68 -13.26 -6.27
C ALA A 62 -4.62 -13.45 -5.18
N PHE A 63 -4.22 -14.68 -4.90
CA PHE A 63 -3.12 -14.94 -3.96
C PHE A 63 -1.83 -14.24 -4.37
N VAL A 64 -1.50 -14.22 -5.67
CA VAL A 64 -0.33 -13.50 -6.18
C VAL A 64 -0.40 -12.01 -5.85
N TYR A 65 -1.47 -11.34 -6.29
CA TYR A 65 -1.61 -9.88 -6.10
C TYR A 65 -1.76 -9.49 -4.62
N LEU A 66 -2.52 -10.24 -3.83
CA LEU A 66 -2.70 -9.99 -2.40
C LEU A 66 -1.39 -10.16 -1.62
N THR A 67 -0.56 -11.16 -1.94
CA THR A 67 0.75 -11.29 -1.28
C THR A 67 1.68 -10.13 -1.62
N GLN A 68 1.67 -9.64 -2.87
CA GLN A 68 2.46 -8.47 -3.26
C GLN A 68 1.97 -7.19 -2.56
N PHE A 69 0.66 -6.96 -2.50
CA PHE A 69 0.10 -5.80 -1.78
C PHE A 69 0.42 -5.87 -0.28
N ASN A 70 0.20 -7.02 0.35
CA ASN A 70 0.55 -7.21 1.77
C ASN A 70 2.05 -7.02 2.03
N GLN A 71 2.93 -7.49 1.14
CA GLN A 71 4.36 -7.24 1.24
C GLN A 71 4.67 -5.74 1.17
N ALA A 72 4.10 -5.02 0.19
CA ALA A 72 4.32 -3.59 0.01
C ALA A 72 3.87 -2.78 1.25
N GLU A 73 2.67 -3.05 1.76
CA GLU A 73 2.13 -2.46 2.99
C GLU A 73 2.98 -2.78 4.23
N ALA A 74 3.39 -4.03 4.40
CA ALA A 74 4.21 -4.44 5.55
C ALA A 74 5.57 -3.74 5.58
N ILE A 75 6.23 -3.62 4.42
CA ILE A 75 7.53 -2.92 4.32
C ILE A 75 7.35 -1.41 4.49
N LYS A 76 6.30 -0.82 3.90
CA LYS A 76 5.94 0.59 4.07
C LYS A 76 5.84 0.96 5.55
N VAL A 77 5.01 0.23 6.32
CA VAL A 77 4.81 0.49 7.75
C VAL A 77 6.14 0.51 8.52
N GLY A 78 7.02 -0.46 8.25
CA GLY A 78 8.35 -0.51 8.87
C GLY A 78 9.21 0.70 8.50
N VAL A 79 9.38 0.94 7.19
CA VAL A 79 10.24 2.02 6.67
C VAL A 79 9.77 3.39 7.15
N GLU A 80 8.48 3.66 7.05
CA GLU A 80 7.86 4.90 7.50
C GLU A 80 8.13 5.15 8.99
N HIS A 81 7.91 4.13 9.83
CA HIS A 81 8.22 4.20 11.26
C HIS A 81 9.70 4.51 11.53
N TRP A 82 10.62 3.84 10.83
CA TRP A 82 12.05 4.06 11.03
C TRP A 82 12.53 5.41 10.51
N ARG A 83 11.98 5.91 9.40
CA ARG A 83 12.30 7.23 8.85
C ARG A 83 11.80 8.35 9.75
N ARG A 84 10.59 8.24 10.32
CA ARG A 84 10.09 9.19 11.33
C ARG A 84 10.99 9.26 12.57
N ARG A 85 11.64 8.15 12.91
CA ARG A 85 12.54 8.03 14.08
C ARG A 85 13.99 8.42 13.78
N LYS A 86 14.24 9.14 12.69
CA LYS A 86 15.56 9.75 12.42
C LYS A 86 15.97 10.62 13.62
N PHE A 87 17.18 10.53 14.20
CA PHE A 87 18.33 9.65 13.93
C PHE A 87 18.45 8.45 14.88
N MET A 88 17.42 8.12 15.68
CA MET A 88 17.42 6.88 16.46
C MET A 88 17.56 5.64 15.56
N THR A 89 16.95 5.72 14.36
CA THR A 89 17.25 4.87 13.22
C THR A 89 17.79 5.73 12.08
N SER A 90 18.96 5.35 11.55
CA SER A 90 19.68 6.12 10.51
C SER A 90 19.79 5.36 9.18
N GLY A 91 19.02 4.29 9.01
CA GLY A 91 18.95 3.57 7.73
C GLY A 91 18.13 2.28 7.82
N ALA A 92 17.60 1.89 6.66
CA ALA A 92 16.77 0.72 6.48
C ALA A 92 17.05 0.09 5.11
N LEU A 93 17.55 -1.14 5.11
CA LEU A 93 17.76 -1.97 3.93
C LEU A 93 16.81 -3.17 4.01
N TYR A 94 15.76 -3.18 3.19
CA TYR A 94 14.86 -4.32 3.17
C TYR A 94 15.52 -5.49 2.41
N TRP A 95 15.32 -6.68 2.95
CA TRP A 95 15.59 -7.95 2.29
C TRP A 95 14.37 -8.29 1.44
N GLN A 96 14.45 -8.46 0.12
CA GLN A 96 15.63 -8.35 -0.76
C GLN A 96 15.29 -7.58 -2.05
N LEU A 97 16.29 -7.29 -2.88
CA LEU A 97 16.09 -6.57 -4.14
C LEU A 97 15.54 -7.50 -5.24
N ASN A 98 16.23 -8.60 -5.53
CA ASN A 98 16.05 -9.40 -6.74
C ASN A 98 15.99 -10.91 -6.46
N ASP A 99 15.62 -11.71 -7.46
CA ASP A 99 15.65 -13.17 -7.41
C ASP A 99 16.72 -13.79 -8.32
N CYS A 100 17.15 -15.01 -7.97
CA CYS A 100 18.08 -15.82 -8.78
C CYS A 100 17.39 -16.90 -9.64
N TRP A 101 16.09 -17.12 -9.46
CA TRP A 101 15.24 -18.04 -10.22
C TRP A 101 13.75 -17.71 -9.96
N PRO A 102 12.79 -18.18 -10.77
CA PRO A 102 11.36 -17.95 -10.50
C PRO A 102 10.96 -18.58 -9.16
N VAL A 103 10.52 -17.78 -8.20
CA VAL A 103 10.30 -18.25 -6.81
C VAL A 103 9.41 -17.27 -6.04
N ALA A 104 8.72 -17.75 -5.00
CA ALA A 104 8.17 -16.90 -3.94
C ALA A 104 9.31 -16.47 -2.99
N SER A 105 9.55 -15.17 -2.87
CA SER A 105 10.66 -14.61 -2.10
C SER A 105 10.33 -13.23 -1.55
N TRP A 106 11.32 -12.61 -0.90
CA TRP A 106 11.22 -11.26 -0.36
C TRP A 106 11.59 -10.17 -1.38
N SER A 107 11.83 -10.53 -2.65
CA SER A 107 12.28 -9.59 -3.67
C SER A 107 11.21 -8.56 -4.01
N CYS A 108 11.63 -7.34 -4.37
CA CYS A 108 10.76 -6.36 -5.04
C CYS A 108 10.82 -6.47 -6.58
N LEU A 109 11.86 -7.11 -7.12
CA LEU A 109 12.02 -7.49 -8.52
C LEU A 109 12.09 -9.00 -8.63
N ASP A 110 11.21 -9.60 -9.44
CA ASP A 110 11.29 -11.05 -9.66
C ASP A 110 12.45 -11.43 -10.61
N TYR A 111 12.60 -12.74 -10.87
CA TYR A 111 13.69 -13.27 -11.68
C TYR A 111 13.76 -12.70 -13.11
N TYR A 112 12.60 -12.44 -13.72
CA TYR A 112 12.52 -11.83 -15.04
C TYR A 112 12.57 -10.29 -15.00
N LYS A 113 12.90 -9.73 -13.83
CA LYS A 113 12.97 -8.29 -13.54
C LYS A 113 11.61 -7.59 -13.62
N ARG A 114 10.50 -8.34 -13.51
CA ARG A 114 9.17 -7.73 -13.38
C ARG A 114 9.05 -7.11 -12.00
N LYS A 115 8.56 -5.87 -11.97
CA LYS A 115 8.41 -5.07 -10.75
C LYS A 115 7.20 -5.54 -9.96
N LYS A 116 7.39 -5.94 -8.71
CA LYS A 116 6.30 -6.26 -7.78
C LYS A 116 5.74 -4.98 -7.17
N GLY A 117 4.59 -5.08 -6.49
CA GLY A 117 4.01 -3.96 -5.74
C GLY A 117 5.00 -3.25 -4.80
N LEU A 118 5.87 -4.01 -4.13
CA LEU A 118 6.92 -3.46 -3.26
C LEU A 118 7.88 -2.49 -3.99
N TYR A 119 8.20 -2.73 -5.26
CA TYR A 119 9.10 -1.87 -6.02
C TYR A 119 8.50 -0.46 -6.20
N HIS A 120 7.21 -0.39 -6.51
CA HIS A 120 6.48 0.86 -6.68
C HIS A 120 6.36 1.63 -5.36
N TYR A 121 6.01 0.92 -4.28
CA TYR A 121 6.00 1.48 -2.94
C TYR A 121 7.37 2.00 -2.49
N THR A 122 8.46 1.34 -2.89
CA THR A 122 9.82 1.75 -2.54
C THR A 122 10.13 3.17 -2.99
N LYS A 123 9.67 3.55 -4.18
CA LYS A 123 9.81 4.91 -4.71
C LYS A 123 9.12 5.94 -3.81
N ALA A 124 7.95 5.61 -3.26
CA ALA A 124 7.18 6.51 -2.40
C ALA A 124 7.79 6.62 -1.00
N PHE A 125 8.01 5.50 -0.29
CA PHE A 125 8.46 5.54 1.10
C PHE A 125 9.94 5.89 1.27
N PHE A 126 10.76 5.84 0.21
CA PHE A 126 12.14 6.37 0.18
C PHE A 126 12.26 7.66 -0.62
N ALA A 127 11.15 8.33 -0.94
CA ALA A 127 11.20 9.65 -1.55
C ALA A 127 11.97 10.64 -0.65
N PRO A 128 12.67 11.65 -1.22
CA PRO A 128 13.44 12.63 -0.45
C PRO A 128 12.63 13.38 0.60
N VAL A 129 11.32 13.50 0.41
CA VAL A 129 10.38 13.99 1.41
C VAL A 129 9.28 12.94 1.58
N LEU A 130 8.87 12.69 2.82
CA LEU A 130 7.82 11.74 3.17
C LEU A 130 6.84 12.40 4.16
N PRO A 131 5.59 12.71 3.73
CA PRO A 131 4.51 13.03 4.66
C PRO A 131 3.98 11.74 5.31
N LEU A 132 3.68 11.80 6.60
CA LEU A 132 3.24 10.64 7.37
C LEU A 132 2.17 11.08 8.36
N LEU A 133 1.00 10.46 8.27
CA LEU A 133 -0.11 10.68 9.19
C LEU A 133 -0.10 9.59 10.27
N GLU A 134 -0.18 9.98 11.53
CA GLU A 134 -0.40 9.05 12.65
C GLU A 134 -1.65 9.45 13.43
N HIS A 135 -2.43 8.46 13.85
CA HIS A 135 -3.55 8.66 14.75
C HIS A 135 -3.05 8.56 16.20
N GLU A 136 -3.08 9.69 16.92
CA GLU A 136 -2.58 9.81 18.29
C GLU A 136 -3.73 10.31 19.20
N GLY A 137 -4.46 9.38 19.83
CA GLY A 137 -5.56 9.75 20.73
C GLY A 137 -6.78 10.30 19.98
N ASP A 138 -7.02 11.60 20.09
CA ASP A 138 -8.12 12.34 19.46
C ASP A 138 -7.64 13.27 18.33
N VAL A 139 -6.37 13.14 17.92
CA VAL A 139 -5.78 13.94 16.85
C VAL A 139 -5.11 13.09 15.77
N ILE A 140 -4.94 13.69 14.61
CA ILE A 140 -4.09 13.23 13.52
C ILE A 140 -2.82 14.09 13.52
N ALA A 141 -1.68 13.46 13.78
CA ALA A 141 -0.37 14.08 13.71
C ALA A 141 0.20 13.92 12.30
N LEU A 142 0.49 15.04 11.63
CA LEU A 142 1.25 15.07 10.38
C LEU A 142 2.74 15.25 10.70
N TYR A 143 3.54 14.24 10.39
CA TYR A 143 4.98 14.30 10.36
C TYR A 143 5.49 14.54 8.94
N GLY A 144 6.56 15.31 8.81
CA GLY A 144 7.33 15.47 7.60
C GLY A 144 8.75 14.97 7.82
N VAL A 145 9.17 13.96 7.03
CA VAL A 145 10.57 13.53 6.99
C VAL A 145 11.21 14.13 5.75
N SER A 146 12.30 14.87 5.94
CA SER A 146 13.10 15.45 4.87
C SER A 146 14.50 14.80 4.86
N ASP A 147 14.94 14.37 3.69
CA ASP A 147 16.33 13.99 3.38
C ASP A 147 17.03 15.07 2.53
N ARG A 148 16.39 16.23 2.35
CA ARG A 148 17.00 17.37 1.64
C ARG A 148 18.15 17.95 2.47
N LEU A 149 19.13 18.53 1.78
CA LEU A 149 20.29 19.19 2.40
C LEU A 149 20.00 20.61 2.87
N ASP A 150 18.96 21.23 2.33
CA ASP A 150 18.50 22.57 2.68
C ASP A 150 17.06 22.50 3.18
N ASP A 151 16.69 23.47 4.01
CA ASP A 151 15.32 23.68 4.45
C ASP A 151 14.40 23.85 3.24
N ALA A 152 13.16 23.41 3.38
CA ALA A 152 12.15 23.52 2.34
C ALA A 152 10.83 24.05 2.89
N GLU A 153 10.19 24.91 2.12
CA GLU A 153 8.85 25.39 2.38
C GLU A 153 7.86 24.73 1.42
N GLY A 154 6.62 24.58 1.85
CA GLY A 154 5.55 24.07 1.01
C GLY A 154 4.20 24.11 1.66
N THR A 155 3.30 23.31 1.12
CA THR A 155 1.90 23.23 1.56
C THR A 155 1.52 21.79 1.79
N ALA A 156 0.93 21.51 2.95
CA ALA A 156 0.31 20.23 3.26
C ALA A 156 -1.21 20.34 3.08
N HIS A 157 -1.81 19.37 2.40
CA HIS A 157 -3.25 19.23 2.23
C HIS A 157 -3.68 17.84 2.67
N ILE A 158 -4.46 17.77 3.74
CA ILE A 158 -5.01 16.53 4.28
C ILE A 158 -6.50 16.48 3.92
N ARG A 159 -6.95 15.36 3.38
CA ARG A 159 -8.34 15.15 2.96
C ARG A 159 -8.86 13.84 3.55
N ALA A 160 -10.04 13.91 4.14
CA ALA A 160 -10.74 12.77 4.72
C ALA A 160 -11.91 12.36 3.82
N TYR A 161 -11.98 11.07 3.51
CA TYR A 161 -13.10 10.46 2.78
C TYR A 161 -13.67 9.32 3.60
N ALA A 162 -15.00 9.19 3.60
CA ALA A 162 -15.61 7.93 3.96
C ALA A 162 -15.25 6.85 2.91
N LEU A 163 -15.29 5.58 3.32
CA LEU A 163 -14.93 4.47 2.43
C LEU A 163 -15.92 4.26 1.27
N ASP A 164 -17.06 4.94 1.29
CA ASP A 164 -18.03 5.00 0.19
C ASP A 164 -17.79 6.16 -0.80
N GLY A 165 -16.68 6.89 -0.64
CA GLY A 165 -16.33 8.03 -1.48
C GLY A 165 -16.89 9.37 -1.02
N THR A 166 -17.74 9.40 0.02
CA THR A 166 -18.28 10.66 0.54
C THR A 166 -17.16 11.52 1.16
N PRO A 167 -16.93 12.77 0.68
CA PRO A 167 -15.95 13.65 1.30
C PRO A 167 -16.42 14.04 2.72
N ARG A 168 -15.51 14.00 3.70
CA ARG A 168 -15.81 14.40 5.09
C ARG A 168 -15.33 15.80 5.40
N GLY A 169 -14.03 16.04 5.27
CA GLY A 169 -13.39 17.30 5.61
C GLY A 169 -11.97 17.36 5.07
N GLU A 170 -11.44 18.56 4.97
CA GLU A 170 -10.08 18.80 4.49
C GLU A 170 -9.46 19.99 5.19
N VAL A 171 -8.13 19.95 5.34
CA VAL A 171 -7.35 21.04 5.89
C VAL A 171 -6.11 21.26 5.04
N GLU A 172 -5.81 22.53 4.77
CA GLU A 172 -4.63 22.95 4.03
C GLU A 172 -3.87 23.99 4.84
N PHE A 173 -2.54 23.86 4.89
CA PHE A 173 -1.69 24.79 5.63
C PHE A 173 -0.24 24.81 5.13
N PRO A 174 0.45 25.95 5.24
CA PRO A 174 1.87 26.04 4.92
C PRO A 174 2.71 25.25 5.94
N VAL A 175 3.82 24.70 5.47
CA VAL A 175 4.76 23.93 6.29
C VAL A 175 6.21 24.30 5.97
N VAL A 176 7.06 24.13 6.98
CA VAL A 176 8.52 24.25 6.86
C VAL A 176 9.12 22.92 7.25
N LEU A 177 9.96 22.37 6.39
CA LEU A 177 10.72 21.14 6.57
C LEU A 177 12.19 21.50 6.80
N PRO A 178 12.72 21.33 8.01
CA PRO A 178 14.15 21.45 8.23
C PRO A 178 14.94 20.45 7.41
N ALA A 179 16.16 20.83 7.02
CA ALA A 179 17.10 19.98 6.32
C ALA A 179 17.37 18.69 7.10
N ASN A 180 17.28 17.55 6.41
CA ASN A 180 17.66 16.23 6.92
C ASN A 180 17.02 15.83 8.28
N GLU A 181 15.78 16.25 8.56
CA GLU A 181 15.11 16.02 9.85
C GLU A 181 13.77 15.27 9.69
N ALA A 182 13.28 14.70 10.79
CA ALA A 182 11.90 14.23 10.93
C ALA A 182 11.18 15.12 11.94
N THR A 183 10.16 15.84 11.49
CA THR A 183 9.53 16.92 12.26
C THR A 183 8.02 16.71 12.35
N LEU A 184 7.44 16.92 13.54
CA LEU A 184 5.99 17.08 13.68
C LEU A 184 5.59 18.43 13.08
N LEU A 185 4.86 18.43 11.97
CA LEU A 185 4.46 19.64 11.27
C LEU A 185 3.23 20.28 11.90
N ARG A 186 2.20 19.48 12.16
CA ARG A 186 0.93 19.93 12.75
C ARG A 186 0.13 18.75 13.29
N THR A 187 -0.66 19.00 14.32
CA THR A 187 -1.75 18.13 14.77
C THR A 187 -3.09 18.72 14.31
N VAL A 188 -3.98 17.88 13.81
CA VAL A 188 -5.31 18.25 13.33
C VAL A 188 -6.33 17.43 14.12
N THR A 189 -7.41 18.03 14.58
CA THR A 189 -8.43 17.29 15.34
C THR A 189 -9.27 16.41 14.41
N LEU A 190 -9.89 15.36 14.95
CA LEU A 190 -10.85 14.57 14.17
C LEU A 190 -12.03 15.42 13.67
N ASP A 191 -12.46 16.40 14.47
CA ASP A 191 -13.54 17.33 14.12
C ASP A 191 -13.19 18.22 12.91
N ASP A 192 -11.95 18.72 12.82
CA ASP A 192 -11.46 19.49 11.67
C ASP A 192 -11.54 18.69 10.35
N LEU A 193 -11.45 17.36 10.45
CA LEU A 193 -11.53 16.43 9.32
C LEU A 193 -12.95 15.88 9.09
N GLY A 194 -13.95 16.36 9.83
CA GLY A 194 -15.33 15.87 9.75
C GLY A 194 -15.49 14.42 10.20
N ILE A 195 -14.60 13.94 11.08
CA ILE A 195 -14.63 12.58 11.62
C ILE A 195 -15.26 12.64 13.01
N GLY A 196 -16.54 12.29 13.08
CA GLY A 196 -17.26 12.21 14.35
C GLY A 196 -16.90 10.97 15.18
N TYR A 197 -17.76 10.69 16.16
CA TYR A 197 -17.71 9.46 16.95
C TYR A 197 -18.91 8.57 16.61
N THR A 198 -18.67 7.28 16.37
CA THR A 198 -19.75 6.29 16.31
C THR A 198 -19.24 5.01 16.97
N PRO A 199 -19.83 4.55 18.09
CA PRO A 199 -19.33 3.37 18.77
C PRO A 199 -19.50 2.13 17.89
N ARG A 200 -18.43 1.35 17.73
CA ARG A 200 -18.44 0.05 17.06
C ARG A 200 -17.67 -0.94 17.91
N VAL A 201 -18.33 -2.01 18.34
CA VAL A 201 -17.70 -3.07 19.13
C VAL A 201 -17.04 -4.06 18.17
N MET A 202 -15.74 -4.26 18.35
CA MET A 202 -14.93 -5.17 17.53
C MET A 202 -14.22 -6.20 18.44
N PRO A 203 -14.03 -7.44 17.96
CA PRO A 203 -13.21 -8.42 18.65
C PRO A 203 -11.72 -8.05 18.56
N VAL A 204 -11.03 -8.03 19.69
CA VAL A 204 -9.58 -7.77 19.77
C VAL A 204 -8.89 -8.94 20.44
N GLU A 205 -7.80 -9.41 19.84
CA GLU A 205 -6.96 -10.45 20.43
C GLU A 205 -6.13 -9.88 21.58
N GLY A 206 -6.24 -10.48 22.76
CA GLY A 206 -5.46 -10.15 23.95
C GLY A 206 -5.29 -11.36 24.86
N ASN A 207 -4.06 -11.63 25.32
CA ASN A 207 -3.74 -12.73 26.24
C ASN A 207 -4.31 -14.11 25.85
N GLY A 208 -4.34 -14.42 24.55
CA GLY A 208 -4.87 -15.70 24.04
C GLY A 208 -6.40 -15.82 24.04
N GLN A 209 -7.12 -14.70 24.27
CA GLN A 209 -8.57 -14.61 24.15
C GLN A 209 -8.94 -13.50 23.16
N SER A 210 -10.15 -13.58 22.62
CA SER A 210 -10.76 -12.50 21.85
C SER A 210 -11.79 -11.81 22.74
N VAL A 211 -11.58 -10.52 23.01
CA VAL A 211 -12.47 -9.71 23.86
C VAL A 211 -13.12 -8.61 23.04
N PRO A 212 -14.41 -8.30 23.28
CA PRO A 212 -15.06 -7.18 22.64
C PRO A 212 -14.50 -5.85 23.19
N GLN A 213 -14.09 -4.96 22.30
CA GLN A 213 -13.65 -3.60 22.64
C GLN A 213 -14.41 -2.58 21.79
N GLU A 214 -14.83 -1.47 22.39
CA GLU A 214 -15.43 -0.35 21.68
C GLU A 214 -14.35 0.46 20.96
N PHE A 215 -14.56 0.69 19.67
CA PHE A 215 -13.78 1.58 18.83
C PHE A 215 -14.64 2.71 18.29
N ASN A 216 -14.00 3.81 17.90
CA ASN A 216 -14.65 4.81 17.07
C ASN A 216 -14.82 4.24 15.64
N GLY A 217 -16.00 3.72 15.35
CA GLY A 217 -16.42 3.23 14.04
C GLY A 217 -16.34 4.27 12.93
N ALA A 218 -16.48 5.56 13.23
CA ALA A 218 -16.29 6.60 12.20
C ALA A 218 -14.85 6.64 11.68
N LEU A 219 -13.84 6.32 12.52
CA LEU A 219 -12.46 6.14 12.05
C LEU A 219 -12.35 4.92 11.15
N LEU A 220 -12.96 3.79 11.54
CA LEU A 220 -12.93 2.55 10.76
C LEU A 220 -13.61 2.69 9.39
N ASP A 221 -14.49 3.67 9.23
CA ASP A 221 -15.19 4.00 7.99
C ASP A 221 -14.58 5.24 7.30
N THR A 222 -13.30 5.55 7.56
CA THR A 222 -12.58 6.71 6.98
C THR A 222 -11.19 6.32 6.45
N VAL A 223 -10.77 6.98 5.37
CA VAL A 223 -9.39 7.06 4.92
C VAL A 223 -8.94 8.51 4.89
N LEU A 224 -7.69 8.76 5.25
CA LEU A 224 -7.04 10.05 5.06
C LEU A 224 -6.03 9.97 3.93
N TYR A 225 -6.03 10.98 3.06
CA TYR A 225 -4.98 11.24 2.09
C TYR A 225 -4.22 12.50 2.49
N VAL A 226 -2.91 12.51 2.26
CA VAL A 226 -2.09 13.71 2.41
C VAL A 226 -1.26 13.94 1.16
N ASP A 227 -1.33 15.17 0.67
CA ASP A 227 -0.35 15.73 -0.25
C ASP A 227 0.56 16.69 0.50
N LEU A 228 1.85 16.58 0.26
CA LEU A 228 2.84 17.56 0.68
C LEU A 228 3.54 18.09 -0.57
N THR A 229 3.23 19.32 -0.94
CA THR A 229 3.72 19.99 -2.13
C THR A 229 4.93 20.84 -1.79
N ILE A 230 6.07 20.57 -2.44
CA ILE A 230 7.32 21.33 -2.28
C ILE A 230 7.81 21.73 -3.67
N GLY A 231 7.69 23.02 -4.02
CA GLY A 231 7.86 23.46 -5.40
C GLY A 231 6.85 22.78 -6.32
N ASP A 232 7.32 22.16 -7.40
CA ASP A 232 6.47 21.44 -8.38
C ASP A 232 6.26 19.96 -8.04
N ILE A 233 6.83 19.47 -6.93
CA ILE A 233 6.78 18.05 -6.56
C ILE A 233 5.72 17.83 -5.48
N VAL A 234 4.84 16.87 -5.71
CA VAL A 234 3.83 16.42 -4.73
C VAL A 234 4.24 15.06 -4.18
N TYR A 235 4.47 15.00 -2.86
CA TYR A 235 4.69 13.77 -2.12
C TYR A 235 3.37 13.32 -1.50
N ARG A 236 3.02 12.04 -1.64
CA ARG A 236 1.70 11.52 -1.24
C ARG A 236 1.84 10.42 -0.20
N ASN A 237 0.87 10.37 0.71
CA ASN A 237 0.67 9.22 1.59
C ASN A 237 -0.80 9.10 1.98
N HIS A 238 -1.16 8.01 2.64
CA HIS A 238 -2.50 7.77 3.16
C HIS A 238 -2.45 7.08 4.52
N LEU A 239 -3.54 7.18 5.27
CA LEU A 239 -3.76 6.50 6.54
C LEU A 239 -5.15 5.84 6.54
N VAL A 240 -5.17 4.56 6.90
CA VAL A 240 -6.35 3.81 7.31
C VAL A 240 -6.23 3.43 8.77
N PHE A 241 -7.35 3.20 9.46
CA PHE A 241 -7.39 3.12 10.92
C PHE A 241 -7.39 1.68 11.49
N ASP A 242 -7.40 0.66 10.64
CA ASP A 242 -7.21 -0.76 11.01
C ASP A 242 -6.72 -1.54 9.78
N ARG A 243 -6.55 -2.85 9.93
CA ARG A 243 -6.34 -3.83 8.88
C ARG A 243 -7.46 -3.72 7.84
N PHE A 244 -7.10 -3.82 6.56
CA PHE A 244 -8.07 -3.70 5.46
C PHE A 244 -9.29 -4.62 5.58
N ARG A 245 -9.13 -5.83 6.13
CA ARG A 245 -10.26 -6.76 6.34
C ARG A 245 -11.32 -6.28 7.34
N GLU A 246 -10.97 -5.36 8.24
CA GLU A 246 -11.90 -4.82 9.25
C GLU A 246 -12.61 -3.55 8.74
N LEU A 247 -12.08 -2.96 7.66
CA LEU A 247 -12.63 -1.79 6.98
C LEU A 247 -13.80 -2.18 6.08
N ARG A 248 -14.82 -1.33 6.02
CA ARG A 248 -15.98 -1.52 5.14
C ARG A 248 -15.73 -0.91 3.76
N LEU A 249 -14.69 -1.40 3.09
CA LEU A 249 -14.34 -0.96 1.74
C LEU A 249 -15.51 -1.22 0.77
N GLN A 250 -15.78 -0.27 -0.12
CA GLN A 250 -16.82 -0.41 -1.14
C GLN A 250 -16.21 -0.88 -2.47
N PRO A 251 -16.89 -1.76 -3.24
CA PRO A 251 -16.47 -2.10 -4.60
C PRO A 251 -16.26 -0.83 -5.43
N ALA A 252 -15.12 -0.72 -6.10
CA ALA A 252 -14.72 0.50 -6.79
C ALA A 252 -14.88 0.37 -8.30
N THR A 253 -15.40 1.40 -8.94
CA THR A 253 -15.43 1.48 -10.40
C THR A 253 -14.17 2.18 -10.89
N ILE A 254 -13.19 1.42 -11.33
CA ILE A 254 -11.96 1.98 -11.89
C ILE A 254 -12.13 2.25 -13.38
N GLN A 255 -12.18 3.54 -13.73
CA GLN A 255 -12.18 3.97 -15.12
C GLN A 255 -10.74 4.03 -15.62
N VAL A 256 -10.48 3.41 -16.77
CA VAL A 256 -9.18 3.42 -17.44
C VAL A 256 -9.34 4.08 -18.78
N THR A 257 -8.59 5.16 -19.00
CA THR A 257 -8.47 5.82 -20.31
C THR A 257 -7.07 5.63 -20.84
N ARG A 258 -6.94 5.46 -22.16
CA ARG A 258 -5.66 5.19 -22.81
C ARG A 258 -5.42 6.22 -23.92
N GLU A 259 -4.26 6.88 -23.84
CA GLU A 259 -3.77 7.79 -24.86
C GLU A 259 -2.37 7.34 -25.29
N GLY A 260 -2.28 6.65 -26.45
CA GLY A 260 -1.03 6.06 -26.90
C GLY A 260 -0.52 4.98 -25.94
N ASN A 261 0.58 5.27 -25.24
CA ASN A 261 1.20 4.38 -24.25
C ASN A 261 0.90 4.82 -22.80
N ASP A 262 0.16 5.90 -22.61
CA ASP A 262 -0.16 6.42 -21.29
C ASP A 262 -1.58 5.99 -20.90
N LEU A 263 -1.71 5.53 -19.65
CA LEU A 263 -2.96 5.13 -19.04
C LEU A 263 -3.32 6.16 -17.97
N THR A 264 -4.57 6.58 -17.91
CA THR A 264 -5.07 7.40 -16.81
C THR A 264 -6.18 6.65 -16.09
N LEU A 265 -5.98 6.42 -14.81
CA LEU A 265 -6.90 5.70 -13.93
C LEU A 265 -7.61 6.69 -13.01
N SER A 266 -8.91 6.50 -12.82
CA SER A 266 -9.70 7.23 -11.81
C SER A 266 -10.72 6.30 -11.15
N THR A 267 -11.06 6.60 -9.90
CA THR A 267 -12.00 5.81 -9.09
C THR A 267 -13.11 6.71 -8.53
N ASP A 268 -14.27 6.11 -8.27
CA ASP A 268 -15.44 6.72 -7.62
C ASP A 268 -15.35 6.69 -6.09
N VAL A 269 -14.78 5.62 -5.53
CA VAL A 269 -14.56 5.42 -4.09
C VAL A 269 -13.08 5.09 -3.81
N PRO A 270 -12.59 5.18 -2.55
CA PRO A 270 -11.22 4.80 -2.21
C PRO A 270 -10.91 3.37 -2.65
N ALA A 271 -9.90 3.22 -3.52
CA ALA A 271 -9.50 1.92 -4.06
C ALA A 271 -8.05 1.61 -3.68
N PHE A 272 -7.83 0.47 -3.02
CA PHE A 272 -6.52 0.06 -2.52
C PHE A 272 -6.00 -1.15 -3.27
N GLY A 273 -4.68 -1.27 -3.36
CA GLY A 273 -4.03 -2.40 -4.02
C GLY A 273 -4.47 -2.55 -5.48
N VAL A 274 -4.59 -1.44 -6.19
CA VAL A 274 -4.97 -1.42 -7.61
C VAL A 274 -3.78 -1.86 -8.46
N PHE A 275 -3.88 -3.02 -9.08
CA PHE A 275 -2.88 -3.54 -10.01
C PHE A 275 -3.35 -3.38 -11.45
N VAL A 276 -2.49 -2.80 -12.27
CA VAL A 276 -2.61 -2.75 -13.72
C VAL A 276 -1.80 -3.92 -14.29
N GLU A 277 -2.49 -4.80 -15.01
CA GLU A 277 -1.89 -5.87 -15.79
C GLU A 277 -1.98 -5.51 -17.28
N THR A 278 -0.88 -5.77 -17.99
CA THR A 278 -0.76 -5.51 -19.42
C THR A 278 -0.53 -6.83 -20.14
N GLU A 279 -1.11 -6.99 -21.33
CA GLU A 279 -0.91 -8.17 -22.17
C GLU A 279 0.57 -8.32 -22.54
N GLN A 280 1.18 -7.23 -23.00
CA GLN A 280 2.59 -7.20 -23.38
C GLN A 280 3.48 -6.99 -22.14
N ASP A 281 4.74 -7.42 -22.21
CA ASP A 281 5.72 -7.15 -21.15
C ASP A 281 6.26 -5.73 -21.29
N VAL A 282 5.54 -4.76 -20.71
CA VAL A 282 5.94 -3.35 -20.64
C VAL A 282 6.23 -2.91 -19.21
N ASP A 283 7.17 -1.98 -19.07
CA ASP A 283 7.44 -1.33 -17.79
C ASP A 283 6.40 -0.24 -17.51
N LEU A 284 5.73 -0.35 -16.37
CA LEU A 284 4.83 0.68 -15.85
C LEU A 284 5.59 1.67 -14.97
N SER A 285 5.29 2.96 -15.11
CA SER A 285 5.87 4.00 -14.25
C SER A 285 5.41 3.92 -12.80
N ASP A 286 4.22 3.36 -12.57
CA ASP A 286 3.63 3.12 -11.27
C ASP A 286 2.65 1.94 -11.32
N ASN A 287 2.45 1.24 -10.21
CA ASN A 287 1.53 0.11 -10.08
C ASN A 287 1.28 -0.20 -8.59
N CYS A 288 0.33 -1.09 -8.27
CA CYS A 288 -0.09 -1.36 -6.89
C CYS A 288 -0.52 -0.05 -6.21
N LEU A 289 -1.49 0.64 -6.80
CA LEU A 289 -1.85 2.01 -6.41
C LEU A 289 -2.90 2.01 -5.31
N ASN A 290 -2.89 3.10 -4.54
CA ASN A 290 -4.02 3.49 -3.69
C ASN A 290 -4.62 4.76 -4.28
N LEU A 291 -5.80 4.62 -4.89
CA LEU A 291 -6.45 5.68 -5.64
C LEU A 291 -7.42 6.47 -4.76
N GLU A 292 -7.30 7.78 -4.87
CA GLU A 292 -8.16 8.76 -4.23
C GLU A 292 -9.38 9.06 -5.13
N PRO A 293 -10.61 9.12 -4.57
CA PRO A 293 -11.82 9.44 -5.33
C PRO A 293 -11.70 10.72 -6.16
N GLY A 294 -12.08 10.64 -7.44
CA GLY A 294 -12.12 11.82 -8.32
C GLY A 294 -10.75 12.41 -8.68
N ARG A 295 -9.64 11.75 -8.32
CA ARG A 295 -8.28 12.22 -8.62
C ARG A 295 -7.55 11.28 -9.57
N PRO A 296 -7.47 11.62 -10.87
CA PRO A 296 -6.84 10.74 -11.85
C PRO A 296 -5.33 10.55 -11.61
N VAL A 297 -4.84 9.34 -11.86
CA VAL A 297 -3.42 8.99 -11.81
C VAL A 297 -2.97 8.52 -13.19
N ALA A 298 -1.95 9.19 -13.72
CA ALA A 298 -1.33 8.82 -14.98
C ALA A 298 -0.22 7.78 -14.77
N ILE A 299 -0.25 6.72 -15.57
CA ILE A 299 0.74 5.64 -15.62
C ILE A 299 1.29 5.60 -17.03
N ARG A 300 2.60 5.83 -17.16
CA ARG A 300 3.31 5.73 -18.43
C ARG A 300 3.79 4.30 -18.65
N CYS A 301 3.47 3.73 -19.80
CA CYS A 301 4.02 2.46 -20.24
C CYS A 301 5.28 2.71 -21.09
N SER A 302 6.30 1.85 -20.95
CA SER A 302 7.52 1.92 -21.77
C SER A 302 7.29 1.59 -23.25
N GLY A 303 6.17 0.96 -23.58
CA GLY A 303 5.76 0.56 -24.92
C GLY A 303 4.24 0.39 -24.99
N ASP A 304 3.75 -0.23 -26.07
CA ASP A 304 2.33 -0.57 -26.21
C ASP A 304 1.93 -1.64 -25.18
N PRO A 305 1.02 -1.37 -24.24
CA PRO A 305 0.62 -2.36 -23.24
C PRO A 305 -0.22 -3.52 -23.82
N GLY A 306 -0.75 -3.41 -25.05
CA GLY A 306 -1.77 -4.33 -25.56
C GLY A 306 -3.09 -4.20 -24.80
N ALA A 307 -3.78 -5.31 -24.54
CA ALA A 307 -4.93 -5.32 -23.63
C ALA A 307 -4.51 -5.00 -22.19
N VAL A 308 -5.35 -4.25 -21.47
CA VAL A 308 -5.12 -3.82 -20.08
C VAL A 308 -6.24 -4.38 -19.21
N ASP A 309 -5.87 -5.07 -18.14
CA ASP A 309 -6.78 -5.50 -17.07
C ASP A 309 -6.42 -4.76 -15.79
N VAL A 310 -7.42 -4.42 -14.98
CA VAL A 310 -7.22 -3.74 -13.70
C VAL A 310 -8.00 -4.47 -12.62
N VAL A 311 -7.31 -4.78 -11.53
CA VAL A 311 -7.90 -5.43 -10.36
C VAL A 311 -7.59 -4.61 -9.12
N HIS A 312 -8.50 -4.60 -8.15
CA HIS A 312 -8.27 -3.95 -6.86
C HIS A 312 -8.54 -4.91 -5.69
N LEU A 313 -8.16 -4.50 -4.48
CA LEU A 313 -8.20 -5.35 -3.28
C LEU A 313 -9.48 -6.17 -3.11
N ILE A 314 -10.67 -5.53 -3.18
CA ILE A 314 -11.95 -6.21 -2.99
C ILE A 314 -12.19 -7.31 -4.04
N ASP A 315 -11.81 -7.09 -5.31
CA ASP A 315 -11.99 -8.09 -6.38
C ASP A 315 -11.19 -9.37 -6.10
N LEU A 316 -10.13 -9.29 -5.31
CA LEU A 316 -9.19 -10.38 -5.08
C LEU A 316 -9.58 -11.21 -3.83
N VAL A 317 -10.36 -10.64 -2.93
CA VAL A 317 -10.78 -11.30 -1.70
C VAL A 317 -12.01 -12.18 -1.96
N ALA A 318 -12.04 -13.35 -1.33
CA ALA A 318 -13.17 -14.27 -1.40
C ALA A 318 -14.35 -13.77 -0.53
N ASP A 319 -15.57 -13.90 -1.04
CA ASP A 319 -16.79 -13.81 -0.23
C ASP A 319 -16.94 -15.10 0.58
N ILE A 320 -16.67 -15.03 1.89
CA ILE A 320 -16.71 -16.16 2.83
C ILE A 320 -17.55 -15.79 4.04
#